data_AF-A0A527HB77-F1
#
_entry.id   AF-A0A527HB77-F1
#
_cell.length_a   1.000
_cell.length_b   1.000
_cell.length_c   1.000
_cell.angle_alpha   90.00
_cell.angle_beta   90.00
_cell.angle_gamma   90.00
#
_symmetry.space_group_name_H-M   'P 1'
#
loop_
_entity.id
_entity.type
_entity.pdbx_description
1 polymer ?
#
loop_
_entity_poly.entity_id
_entity_poly.type
_entity_poly.pdbx_seq_one_letter_code
_entity_poly.pdbx_strand_id
1 'polypeptide(L)'
;PPVVTGFLFNTRLPKFANPVVRRALGMLYDFEWANKNLFGGKYTRTMSYWQNSELSAIGHPADDREKALLAPYPGRVPADVMDGTWQSGRWSSAAARTEGSFNLAGVADPAVDAAIEAMLRARSKEDYVAAVRVLDRLLISGNYMVPMQHNTQQWIAYWNYLEHPQKTPIFGYQLPTWWRKPN
;
A
#
# COMPACT_ATOMS: atom_id res chain seq x y z
N PRO A 1 7.30 3.61 4.47
CA PRO A 1 6.70 2.47 3.73
C PRO A 1 7.42 2.29 2.38
N PRO A 2 7.54 1.06 1.85
CA PRO A 2 8.11 0.80 0.55
C PRO A 2 7.14 1.23 -0.56
N VAL A 3 7.64 1.45 -1.78
CA VAL A 3 6.78 1.70 -2.95
C VAL A 3 6.05 0.40 -3.33
N VAL A 4 4.73 0.47 -3.45
CA VAL A 4 3.92 -0.66 -3.93
C VAL A 4 4.01 -0.76 -5.45
N THR A 5 4.52 -1.90 -5.93
CA THR A 5 4.58 -2.28 -7.34
C THR A 5 3.69 -3.50 -7.59
N GLY A 6 3.22 -3.66 -8.84
CA GLY A 6 2.44 -4.82 -9.25
C GLY A 6 1.60 -4.61 -10.50
N PHE A 7 0.85 -5.63 -10.88
CA PHE A 7 0.04 -5.65 -12.11
C PHE A 7 -1.30 -4.93 -11.88
N LEU A 8 -1.57 -3.89 -12.66
CA LEU A 8 -2.77 -3.05 -12.53
C LEU A 8 -3.87 -3.53 -13.49
N PHE A 9 -5.09 -3.70 -12.99
CA PHE A 9 -6.24 -4.05 -13.82
C PHE A 9 -6.90 -2.78 -14.36
N ASN A 10 -7.00 -2.60 -15.68
CA ASN A 10 -7.79 -1.49 -16.23
C ASN A 10 -9.30 -1.77 -16.07
N THR A 11 -9.91 -1.28 -14.99
CA THR A 11 -11.33 -1.51 -14.65
C THR A 11 -12.31 -0.78 -15.56
N ARG A 12 -11.80 0.06 -16.48
CA ARG A 12 -12.59 0.64 -17.58
C ARG A 12 -12.97 -0.42 -18.64
N LEU A 13 -12.28 -1.57 -18.67
CA LEU A 13 -12.61 -2.70 -19.54
C LEU A 13 -13.63 -3.63 -18.86
N PRO A 14 -14.74 -4.03 -19.54
CA PRO A 14 -15.78 -4.87 -18.94
C PRO A 14 -15.26 -6.17 -18.29
N LYS A 15 -14.28 -6.83 -18.93
CA LYS A 15 -13.66 -8.07 -18.42
C LYS A 15 -12.94 -7.92 -17.06
N PHE A 16 -12.58 -6.69 -16.69
CA PHE A 16 -11.94 -6.36 -15.41
C PHE A 16 -12.82 -5.48 -14.52
N ALA A 17 -14.09 -5.24 -14.87
CA ALA A 17 -14.98 -4.38 -14.07
C ALA A 17 -15.41 -5.05 -12.74
N ASN A 18 -15.57 -6.38 -12.73
CA ASN A 18 -16.00 -7.12 -11.53
C ASN A 18 -14.82 -7.34 -10.55
N PRO A 19 -14.89 -6.89 -9.27
CA PRO A 19 -13.83 -7.09 -8.28
C PRO A 19 -13.56 -8.56 -7.94
N VAL A 20 -14.56 -9.44 -8.02
CA VAL A 20 -14.38 -10.88 -7.76
C VAL A 20 -13.50 -11.54 -8.81
N VAL A 21 -13.64 -11.13 -10.09
CA VAL A 21 -12.77 -11.59 -11.19
C VAL A 21 -11.33 -11.13 -10.95
N ARG A 22 -11.14 -9.87 -10.54
CA ARG A 22 -9.80 -9.36 -10.21
C ARG A 22 -9.19 -10.07 -9.00
N ARG A 23 -9.98 -10.38 -7.97
CA ARG A 23 -9.57 -11.19 -6.80
C ARG A 23 -9.07 -12.57 -7.23
N ALA A 24 -9.87 -13.27 -8.03
CA ALA A 24 -9.51 -14.59 -8.53
C ALA A 24 -8.21 -14.56 -9.37
N LEU A 25 -8.03 -13.57 -10.25
CA LEU A 25 -6.80 -13.40 -11.02
C LEU A 25 -5.59 -13.07 -10.14
N GLY A 26 -5.77 -12.27 -9.07
CA GLY A 26 -4.71 -11.95 -8.11
C GLY A 26 -4.23 -13.16 -7.31
N MET A 27 -5.11 -14.10 -7.01
CA MET A 27 -4.78 -15.37 -6.33
C MET A 27 -3.91 -16.31 -7.18
N LEU A 28 -3.81 -16.10 -8.50
CA LEU A 28 -2.96 -16.91 -9.38
C LEU A 28 -1.47 -16.54 -9.31
N TYR A 29 -1.11 -15.41 -8.70
CA TYR A 29 0.29 -14.98 -8.63
C TYR A 29 1.02 -15.61 -7.42
N ASP A 30 1.68 -16.74 -7.67
CA ASP A 30 2.56 -17.43 -6.74
C ASP A 30 3.86 -16.63 -6.51
N PHE A 31 3.89 -15.93 -5.37
CA PHE A 31 5.07 -15.21 -4.92
C PHE A 31 6.10 -16.11 -4.25
N GLU A 32 5.72 -17.21 -3.60
CA GLU A 32 6.72 -18.05 -2.91
C GLU A 32 7.62 -18.73 -3.94
N TRP A 33 7.04 -19.17 -5.06
CA TRP A 33 7.80 -19.60 -6.24
C TRP A 33 8.64 -18.46 -6.82
N ALA A 34 8.07 -17.27 -7.03
CA ALA A 34 8.82 -16.16 -7.63
C ALA A 34 9.98 -15.68 -6.73
N ASN A 35 9.78 -15.61 -5.42
CA ASN A 35 10.79 -15.23 -4.44
C ASN A 35 11.93 -16.24 -4.44
N LYS A 36 11.61 -17.54 -4.36
CA LYS A 36 12.59 -18.62 -4.37
C LYS A 36 13.41 -18.67 -5.67
N ASN A 37 12.75 -18.60 -6.83
CA ASN A 37 13.40 -18.87 -8.12
C ASN A 37 13.95 -17.62 -8.83
N LEU A 38 13.38 -16.44 -8.61
CA LEU A 38 13.77 -15.20 -9.30
C LEU A 38 14.45 -14.17 -8.39
N PHE A 39 14.14 -14.17 -7.09
CA PHE A 39 14.61 -13.14 -6.15
C PHE A 39 15.50 -13.68 -5.01
N GLY A 40 15.96 -14.92 -5.11
CA GLY A 40 16.90 -15.55 -4.17
C GLY A 40 16.37 -15.72 -2.74
N GLY A 41 15.04 -15.73 -2.56
CA GLY A 41 14.37 -15.82 -1.26
C GLY A 41 14.44 -14.56 -0.40
N LYS A 42 14.88 -13.41 -0.96
CA LYS A 42 15.24 -12.22 -0.17
C LYS A 42 14.15 -11.15 -0.06
N TYR A 43 13.05 -11.30 -0.78
CA TYR A 43 11.97 -10.29 -0.80
C TYR A 43 10.80 -10.73 0.08
N THR A 44 9.90 -9.80 0.36
CA THR A 44 8.65 -10.04 1.09
C THR A 44 7.47 -9.57 0.26
N ARG A 45 6.36 -10.31 0.26
CA ARG A 45 5.16 -9.93 -0.47
C ARG A 45 4.62 -8.59 0.05
N THR A 46 4.20 -7.73 -0.86
CA THR A 46 3.55 -6.45 -0.52
C THR A 46 2.06 -6.67 -0.35
N MET A 47 1.49 -6.26 0.78
CA MET A 47 0.12 -6.60 1.18
C MET A 47 -0.78 -5.35 1.38
N SER A 48 -0.19 -4.19 1.67
CA SER A 48 -0.85 -2.89 1.94
C SER A 48 -0.22 -1.73 1.16
N TYR A 49 -0.94 -0.63 0.95
CA TYR A 49 -0.37 0.62 0.37
C TYR A 49 0.64 1.29 1.26
N TRP A 50 0.50 1.08 2.56
CA TRP A 50 1.37 1.59 3.61
C TRP A 50 2.09 0.45 4.32
N GLN A 51 2.42 -0.62 3.56
CA GLN A 51 3.19 -1.78 3.99
C GLN A 51 4.35 -1.40 4.94
N ASN A 52 4.54 -2.19 6.00
CA ASN A 52 5.61 -1.99 6.98
C ASN A 52 5.60 -0.57 7.60
N SER A 53 4.43 -0.08 7.99
CA SER A 53 4.27 1.17 8.75
C SER A 53 2.98 1.17 9.58
N GLU A 54 2.87 2.08 10.56
CA GLU A 54 1.70 2.23 11.45
C GLU A 54 0.37 2.52 10.70
N LEU A 55 0.48 3.02 9.47
CA LEU A 55 -0.61 3.37 8.56
C LEU A 55 -1.20 2.17 7.81
N SER A 56 -0.57 0.99 7.88
CA SER A 56 -1.08 -0.25 7.29
C SER A 56 -2.32 -0.75 8.02
N ALA A 57 -3.36 -1.14 7.28
CA ALA A 57 -4.52 -1.84 7.85
C ALA A 57 -4.23 -3.33 8.14
N ILE A 58 -3.19 -3.91 7.52
CA ILE A 58 -2.80 -5.32 7.76
C ILE A 58 -2.40 -5.51 9.23
N GLY A 59 -2.91 -6.59 9.84
CA GLY A 59 -2.67 -6.93 11.24
C GLY A 59 -3.38 -6.03 12.26
N HIS A 60 -4.24 -5.11 11.80
CA HIS A 60 -4.97 -4.17 12.63
C HIS A 60 -6.48 -4.27 12.35
N PRO A 61 -7.24 -4.97 13.22
CA PRO A 61 -8.71 -4.96 13.16
C PRO A 61 -9.25 -3.54 13.22
N ALA A 62 -10.36 -3.28 12.52
CA ALA A 62 -11.00 -1.97 12.50
C ALA A 62 -11.34 -1.48 13.91
N ASP A 63 -10.79 -0.33 14.30
CA ASP A 63 -11.21 0.36 15.52
C ASP A 63 -12.55 1.08 15.33
N ASP A 64 -13.11 1.66 16.40
CA ASP A 64 -14.43 2.28 16.35
C ASP A 64 -14.47 3.60 15.56
N ARG A 65 -13.35 4.32 15.40
CA ARG A 65 -13.24 5.46 14.48
C ARG A 65 -13.27 4.98 13.04
N GLU A 66 -12.55 3.90 12.75
CA GLU A 66 -12.50 3.30 11.42
C GLU A 66 -13.88 2.76 11.01
N LYS A 67 -14.60 2.11 11.94
CA LYS A 67 -16.00 1.70 11.74
C LYS A 67 -16.92 2.89 11.53
N ALA A 68 -16.77 3.98 12.29
CA ALA A 68 -17.59 5.19 12.15
C ALA A 68 -17.41 5.85 10.77
N LEU A 69 -16.18 5.92 10.27
CA LEU A 69 -15.86 6.40 8.91
C LEU A 69 -16.43 5.49 7.80
N LEU A 70 -16.52 4.18 8.05
CA LEU A 70 -17.06 3.19 7.10
C LEU A 70 -18.59 2.99 7.20
N ALA A 71 -19.23 3.45 8.28
CA ALA A 71 -20.67 3.26 8.51
C ALA A 71 -21.59 3.79 7.37
N PRO A 72 -21.29 4.90 6.67
CA PRO A 72 -22.06 5.34 5.51
C PRO A 72 -21.94 4.42 4.27
N TYR A 73 -21.00 3.47 4.28
CA TYR A 73 -20.61 2.65 3.12
C TYR A 73 -20.71 1.14 3.41
N PRO A 74 -21.89 0.63 3.84
CA PRO A 74 -22.05 -0.76 4.24
C PRO A 74 -21.71 -1.73 3.10
N GLY A 75 -20.99 -2.80 3.42
CA GLY A 75 -20.59 -3.84 2.45
C GLY A 75 -19.55 -3.42 1.40
N ARG A 76 -19.00 -2.19 1.44
CA ARG A 76 -17.87 -1.81 0.58
C ARG A 76 -16.55 -2.50 0.97
N VAL A 77 -16.40 -2.83 2.25
CA VAL A 77 -15.22 -3.49 2.83
C VAL A 77 -15.60 -4.89 3.31
N PRO A 78 -15.10 -5.97 2.67
CA PRO A 78 -15.34 -7.35 3.11
C PRO A 78 -14.76 -7.66 4.50
N ALA A 79 -15.28 -8.71 5.15
CA ALA A 79 -14.96 -9.03 6.54
C ALA A 79 -13.48 -9.34 6.78
N ASP A 80 -12.84 -10.06 5.84
CA ASP A 80 -11.40 -10.36 5.81
C ASP A 80 -10.52 -9.11 5.61
N VAL A 81 -11.12 -7.97 5.27
CA VAL A 81 -10.43 -6.68 5.26
C VAL A 81 -10.64 -5.92 6.57
N MET A 82 -11.85 -5.98 7.13
CA MET A 82 -12.19 -5.36 8.41
C MET A 82 -11.39 -5.95 9.58
N ASP A 83 -11.06 -7.24 9.54
CA ASP A 83 -10.18 -7.90 10.52
C ASP A 83 -8.68 -7.67 10.27
N GLY A 84 -8.31 -7.10 9.12
CA GLY A 84 -6.92 -6.78 8.75
C GLY A 84 -6.16 -7.92 8.07
N THR A 85 -6.82 -8.92 7.47
CA THR A 85 -6.17 -10.09 6.84
C THR A 85 -6.00 -10.02 5.31
N TRP A 86 -6.52 -8.98 4.62
CA TRP A 86 -6.73 -8.96 3.14
C TRP A 86 -6.08 -7.75 2.38
N GLN A 87 -5.84 -7.84 1.04
CA GLN A 87 -4.71 -7.18 0.32
C GLN A 87 -4.95 -6.52 -1.11
N SER A 88 -5.07 -5.17 -1.21
CA SER A 88 -4.65 -4.14 -2.27
C SER A 88 -5.42 -3.60 -3.56
N GLY A 89 -5.11 -2.40 -4.17
CA GLY A 89 -5.53 -0.95 -3.91
C GLY A 89 -4.86 0.29 -4.69
N ARG A 90 -5.19 1.61 -4.39
CA ARG A 90 -4.65 3.00 -4.82
C ARG A 90 -5.44 4.12 -5.65
N TRP A 91 -6.53 4.80 -5.19
CA TRP A 91 -7.70 5.17 -6.08
C TRP A 91 -8.62 6.45 -5.99
N SER A 92 -8.21 7.72 -6.15
CA SER A 92 -9.24 8.81 -6.23
C SER A 92 -10.06 8.85 -7.54
N SER A 93 -11.39 9.01 -7.46
CA SER A 93 -12.30 8.98 -8.63
C SER A 93 -12.05 10.10 -9.62
N ALA A 94 -11.70 11.30 -9.14
CA ALA A 94 -11.38 12.44 -10.00
C ALA A 94 -10.20 12.11 -10.94
N ALA A 95 -9.15 11.45 -10.41
CA ALA A 95 -7.99 11.06 -11.19
C ALA A 95 -8.30 9.95 -12.23
N ALA A 96 -9.37 9.15 -12.05
CA ALA A 96 -9.70 8.04 -12.93
C ALA A 96 -9.96 8.45 -14.40
N ARG A 97 -10.39 9.71 -14.61
CA ARG A 97 -10.73 10.29 -15.92
C ARG A 97 -9.70 11.31 -16.42
N THR A 98 -8.69 11.63 -15.62
CA THR A 98 -7.61 12.55 -15.99
C THR A 98 -6.53 11.80 -16.78
N GLU A 99 -6.27 12.23 -18.01
CA GLU A 99 -5.17 11.71 -18.82
C GLU A 99 -3.81 12.05 -18.16
N GLY A 100 -2.87 11.11 -18.20
CA GLY A 100 -1.58 11.24 -17.51
C GLY A 100 -1.60 11.07 -15.98
N SER A 101 -2.75 10.70 -15.38
CA SER A 101 -2.82 10.50 -13.93
C SER A 101 -2.25 9.15 -13.46
N PHE A 102 -1.90 9.06 -12.18
CA PHE A 102 -1.48 7.81 -11.55
C PHE A 102 -2.63 6.85 -11.20
N ASN A 103 -3.90 7.18 -11.50
CA ASN A 103 -5.04 6.25 -11.36
C ASN A 103 -5.11 5.34 -12.59
N LEU A 104 -4.12 4.46 -12.71
CA LEU A 104 -3.92 3.59 -13.86
C LEU A 104 -5.05 2.55 -14.00
N ALA A 105 -5.55 1.99 -12.91
CA ALA A 105 -6.69 1.06 -12.96
C ALA A 105 -8.01 1.75 -13.36
N GLY A 106 -8.20 3.04 -13.05
CA GLY A 106 -9.40 3.78 -13.39
C GLY A 106 -10.52 3.65 -12.38
N VAL A 107 -10.18 3.71 -11.11
CA VAL A 107 -11.12 3.49 -10.02
C VAL A 107 -11.89 4.75 -9.69
N ALA A 108 -13.20 4.62 -9.68
CA ALA A 108 -14.12 5.60 -9.14
C ALA A 108 -15.00 4.93 -8.06
N ASP A 109 -14.80 5.29 -6.81
CA ASP A 109 -15.55 4.80 -5.65
C ASP A 109 -15.77 5.95 -4.65
N PRO A 110 -17.03 6.38 -4.39
CA PRO A 110 -17.33 7.44 -3.44
C PRO A 110 -16.79 7.19 -2.02
N ALA A 111 -16.67 5.94 -1.59
CA ALA A 111 -16.09 5.61 -0.29
C ALA A 111 -14.58 5.91 -0.24
N VAL A 112 -13.86 5.65 -1.34
CA VAL A 112 -12.44 5.97 -1.45
C VAL A 112 -12.23 7.49 -1.45
N ASP A 113 -13.05 8.25 -2.19
CA ASP A 113 -12.95 9.71 -2.18
C ASP A 113 -13.23 10.28 -0.79
N ALA A 114 -14.23 9.78 -0.08
CA ALA A 114 -14.55 10.19 1.29
C ALA A 114 -13.42 9.84 2.28
N ALA A 115 -12.75 8.70 2.13
CA ALA A 115 -11.59 8.33 2.95
C ALA A 115 -10.37 9.24 2.67
N ILE A 116 -10.14 9.62 1.41
CA ILE A 116 -9.13 10.62 1.03
C ILE A 116 -9.47 11.99 1.62
N GLU A 117 -10.74 12.40 1.57
CA GLU A 117 -11.18 13.66 2.17
C GLU A 117 -11.04 13.65 3.71
N ALA A 118 -11.41 12.56 4.38
CA ALA A 118 -11.21 12.38 5.81
C ALA A 118 -9.72 12.50 6.20
N MET A 119 -8.83 11.88 5.42
CA MET A 119 -7.37 11.97 5.61
C MET A 119 -6.86 13.42 5.46
N LEU A 120 -7.38 14.21 4.51
CA LEU A 120 -7.01 15.62 4.31
C LEU A 120 -7.60 16.54 5.39
N ARG A 121 -8.77 16.18 5.94
CA ARG A 121 -9.46 16.94 7.01
C ARG A 121 -8.94 16.62 8.41
N ALA A 122 -8.27 15.47 8.62
CA ALA A 122 -7.73 15.06 9.91
C ALA A 122 -6.80 16.13 10.54
N ARG A 123 -6.85 16.25 11.87
CA ARG A 123 -6.04 17.22 12.65
C ARG A 123 -5.30 16.59 13.83
N SER A 124 -5.72 15.41 14.29
CA SER A 124 -4.95 14.56 15.22
C SER A 124 -4.16 13.50 14.44
N LYS A 125 -3.17 12.88 15.08
CA LYS A 125 -2.46 11.73 14.48
C LYS A 125 -3.40 10.52 14.37
N GLU A 126 -4.23 10.34 15.37
CA GLU A 126 -5.13 9.21 15.55
C GLU A 126 -6.19 9.17 14.45
N ASP A 127 -6.83 10.31 14.15
CA ASP A 127 -7.82 10.43 13.08
C ASP A 127 -7.17 10.31 11.70
N TYR A 128 -5.92 10.79 11.54
CA TYR A 128 -5.15 10.61 10.31
C TYR A 128 -4.82 9.13 10.07
N VAL A 129 -4.33 8.42 11.09
CA VAL A 129 -4.04 6.97 11.03
C VAL A 129 -5.33 6.20 10.72
N ALA A 130 -6.45 6.51 11.37
CA ALA A 130 -7.74 5.88 11.10
C ALA A 130 -8.21 6.13 9.66
N ALA A 131 -8.13 7.37 9.16
CA ALA A 131 -8.51 7.69 7.79
C ALA A 131 -7.60 7.01 6.75
N VAL A 132 -6.29 6.94 6.99
CA VAL A 132 -5.35 6.23 6.10
C VAL A 132 -5.58 4.73 6.11
N ARG A 133 -5.88 4.11 7.26
CA ARG A 133 -6.21 2.68 7.31
C ARG A 133 -7.57 2.37 6.70
N VAL A 134 -8.59 3.22 6.88
CA VAL A 134 -9.88 3.12 6.17
C VAL A 134 -9.67 3.23 4.66
N LEU A 135 -8.85 4.19 4.22
CA LEU A 135 -8.44 4.31 2.83
C LEU A 135 -7.75 3.03 2.37
N ASP A 136 -6.71 2.57 3.08
CA ASP A 136 -6.03 1.29 2.82
C ASP A 136 -7.06 0.19 2.63
N ARG A 137 -7.93 -0.11 3.61
CA ARG A 137 -8.99 -1.13 3.52
C ARG A 137 -9.92 -0.97 2.31
N LEU A 138 -10.36 0.22 1.94
CA LEU A 138 -11.23 0.42 0.78
C LEU A 138 -10.50 0.19 -0.55
N LEU A 139 -9.32 0.78 -0.65
CA LEU A 139 -8.41 0.60 -1.78
C LEU A 139 -8.18 -0.88 -2.00
N ILE A 140 -7.69 -1.50 -0.95
CA ILE A 140 -7.55 -2.93 -0.73
C ILE A 140 -8.80 -3.65 -1.28
N SER A 141 -9.96 -3.54 -0.63
CA SER A 141 -11.19 -4.31 -0.92
C SER A 141 -11.58 -4.44 -2.39
N GLY A 142 -11.34 -3.41 -3.20
CA GLY A 142 -11.72 -3.43 -4.61
C GLY A 142 -10.73 -4.13 -5.56
N ASN A 143 -9.66 -4.78 -5.08
CA ASN A 143 -8.91 -5.76 -5.89
C ASN A 143 -8.32 -5.20 -7.19
N TYR A 144 -7.78 -4.00 -7.18
CA TYR A 144 -7.55 -3.24 -8.41
C TYR A 144 -6.12 -3.39 -8.97
N MET A 145 -5.21 -3.97 -8.18
CA MET A 145 -3.93 -4.46 -8.65
C MET A 145 -3.56 -5.76 -7.95
N VAL A 146 -2.69 -6.54 -8.57
CA VAL A 146 -2.02 -7.69 -7.94
C VAL A 146 -0.67 -7.19 -7.42
N PRO A 147 -0.49 -7.02 -6.10
CA PRO A 147 0.79 -6.59 -5.55
C PRO A 147 1.88 -7.60 -5.81
N MET A 148 3.07 -7.10 -6.05
CA MET A 148 4.29 -7.91 -6.15
C MET A 148 5.00 -7.95 -4.80
N GLN A 149 6.29 -7.62 -4.77
CA GLN A 149 7.15 -7.77 -3.61
C GLN A 149 7.96 -6.50 -3.34
N HIS A 150 8.39 -6.33 -2.09
CA HIS A 150 9.30 -5.28 -1.67
C HIS A 150 10.51 -5.87 -0.97
N ASN A 151 11.61 -5.11 -0.92
CA ASN A 151 12.70 -5.40 -0.01
C ASN A 151 12.37 -4.76 1.35
N THR A 152 12.51 -5.52 2.44
CA THR A 152 12.28 -5.04 3.81
C THR A 152 13.48 -4.26 4.35
N GLN A 153 14.61 -4.31 3.66
CA GLN A 153 15.87 -3.66 4.01
C GLN A 153 16.41 -2.84 2.84
N GLN A 154 17.42 -2.01 3.11
CA GLN A 154 18.21 -1.33 2.10
C GLN A 154 19.63 -1.90 2.13
N TRP A 155 20.01 -2.68 1.12
CA TRP A 155 21.37 -3.23 1.04
C TRP A 155 22.31 -2.17 0.49
N ILE A 156 23.36 -1.86 1.25
CA ILE A 156 24.34 -0.83 0.93
C ILE A 156 25.72 -1.48 1.05
N ALA A 157 26.53 -1.36 0.00
CA ALA A 157 27.97 -1.61 0.07
C ALA A 157 28.68 -0.26 -0.01
N TYR A 158 29.70 -0.07 0.83
CA TYR A 158 30.46 1.18 0.89
C TYR A 158 31.92 0.90 1.24
N TRP A 159 32.80 1.82 0.86
CA TRP A 159 34.22 1.71 1.11
C TRP A 159 34.55 1.82 2.61
N ASN A 160 35.49 1.03 3.09
CA ASN A 160 35.88 0.97 4.50
C ASN A 160 36.43 2.30 5.06
N TYR A 161 36.90 3.22 4.21
CA TYR A 161 37.33 4.58 4.57
C TYR A 161 36.16 5.56 4.78
N LEU A 162 34.92 5.17 4.47
CA LEU A 162 33.72 5.95 4.74
C LEU A 162 33.10 5.56 6.09
N GLU A 163 32.44 6.51 6.71
CA GLU A 163 31.70 6.39 7.95
C GLU A 163 30.39 7.17 7.87
N HIS A 164 29.42 6.81 8.71
CA HIS A 164 28.08 7.34 8.70
C HIS A 164 27.52 7.41 10.12
N PRO A 165 26.42 8.16 10.37
CA PRO A 165 25.80 8.22 11.68
C PRO A 165 25.32 6.83 12.12
N GLN A 166 25.48 6.51 13.41
CA GLN A 166 24.92 5.27 13.98
C GLN A 166 23.39 5.23 13.91
N LYS A 167 22.73 6.39 13.91
CA LYS A 167 21.28 6.53 13.76
C LYS A 167 20.95 7.16 12.40
N THR A 168 20.40 6.35 11.50
CA THR A 168 19.92 6.82 10.18
C THR A 168 18.51 7.42 10.27
N PRO A 169 18.14 8.31 9.33
CA PRO A 169 16.76 8.77 9.19
C PRO A 169 15.79 7.64 8.82
N ILE A 170 14.50 7.81 9.14
CA ILE A 170 13.43 6.87 8.78
C ILE A 170 13.24 6.66 7.27
N PHE A 171 13.83 7.52 6.45
CA PHE A 171 13.81 7.45 4.98
C PHE A 171 15.02 6.70 4.38
N GLY A 172 15.83 6.04 5.21
CA GLY A 172 17.03 5.31 4.78
C GLY A 172 18.31 6.14 4.81
N TYR A 173 19.36 5.69 4.13
CA TYR A 173 20.63 6.40 4.11
C TYR A 173 20.52 7.77 3.40
N GLN A 174 21.33 8.72 3.83
CA GLN A 174 21.45 10.05 3.23
C GLN A 174 22.94 10.32 2.98
N LEU A 175 23.42 10.23 1.74
CA LEU A 175 24.85 10.40 1.43
C LEU A 175 25.47 11.70 1.98
N PRO A 176 24.77 12.86 2.04
CA PRO A 176 25.33 14.07 2.64
C PRO A 176 25.65 13.96 4.15
N THR A 177 25.14 12.95 4.86
CA THR A 177 25.48 12.72 6.27
C THR A 177 26.68 11.79 6.46
N TRP A 178 27.31 11.32 5.39
CA TRP A 178 28.45 10.41 5.43
C TRP A 178 29.76 11.19 5.27
N TRP A 179 30.83 10.71 5.92
CA TRP A 179 32.15 11.35 5.86
C TRP A 179 33.24 10.32 5.57
N ARG A 180 34.41 10.80 5.15
CA ARG A 180 35.65 10.02 5.17
C ARG A 180 36.16 9.99 6.61
N LYS A 181 36.49 8.80 7.12
CA LYS A 181 37.12 8.63 8.44
C LYS A 181 38.37 9.50 8.56
N PRO A 182 38.68 10.05 9.75
CA PRO A 182 40.02 10.53 10.04
C PRO A 182 41.04 9.42 9.71
N ASN A 183 42.17 9.81 9.09
CA ASN A 183 43.24 8.86 8.76
C ASN A 183 43.88 8.29 10.03
#